data_AF-A0A1G1C220-F1
#
_entry.id   AF-A0A1G1C220-F1
#
_cell.length_a   1.000
_cell.length_b   1.000
_cell.length_c   1.000
_cell.angle_alpha   90.00
_cell.angle_beta   90.00
_cell.angle_gamma   90.00
#
_symmetry.space_group_name_H-M   'P 1'
#
loop_
_entity.id
_entity.type
_entity.pdbx_description
1 polymer ?
#
loop_
_entity_poly.entity_id
_entity_poly.type
_entity_poly.pdbx_seq_one_letter_code
_entity_poly.pdbx_strand_id
1 'polypeptide(L)'
;MRKVFLTGLMAAGMLAFCGRAWACEDDLVRGMDGNFTHGLVNIVTGWYEVPHQIHKGYNKGIGDVNESPALSRSAGAVMGTFRGASQAVGRTGWGVIQLGGFWSRNPNTNREFRPLLDGEYSWEKGTKKEFLCPTFKDGWNRMAPRMQRGFRNIVGAVPEIPGQVVKGDRQEKNSLKGFGKGVWFCASRAVQGTGEFVMFPVASPEENFNVPFEEIEGWDAVHGRYNNNVPPK
;
A
#
# COMPACT_ATOMS: atom_id res chain seq x y z
N MET A 1 15.63 -14.66 16.14
CA MET A 1 14.23 -14.31 15.82
C MET A 1 13.50 -13.55 16.94
N ARG A 2 13.41 -14.06 18.18
CA ARG A 2 12.67 -13.41 19.28
C ARG A 2 13.14 -11.97 19.64
N LYS A 3 14.45 -11.72 19.66
CA LYS A 3 15.02 -10.38 19.92
C LYS A 3 14.68 -9.36 18.82
N VAL A 4 14.83 -9.75 17.55
CA VAL A 4 14.51 -8.89 16.40
C VAL A 4 13.02 -8.53 16.38
N PHE A 5 12.15 -9.48 16.71
CA PHE A 5 10.70 -9.25 16.80
C PHE A 5 10.33 -8.27 17.93
N LEU A 6 10.92 -8.43 19.12
CA LEU A 6 10.71 -7.49 20.23
C LEU A 6 11.26 -6.09 19.95
N THR A 7 12.43 -5.98 19.32
CA THR A 7 13.01 -4.69 18.95
C THR A 7 12.14 -4.00 17.88
N GLY A 8 11.62 -4.75 16.91
CA GLY A 8 10.68 -4.24 15.91
C GLY A 8 9.37 -3.75 16.52
N LEU A 9 8.80 -4.50 17.46
CA LEU A 9 7.59 -4.10 18.21
C LEU A 9 7.82 -2.86 19.07
N MET A 10 8.97 -2.74 19.73
CA MET A 10 9.31 -1.55 20.50
C MET A 10 9.56 -0.34 19.60
N ALA A 11 10.22 -0.50 18.46
CA ALA A 11 10.41 0.56 17.48
C ALA A 11 9.08 1.01 16.88
N ALA A 12 8.20 0.08 16.51
CA ALA A 12 6.85 0.38 16.04
C ALA A 12 6.00 1.04 17.13
N GLY A 13 6.12 0.59 18.39
CA GLY A 13 5.47 1.20 19.55
C GLY A 13 5.95 2.62 19.82
N MET A 14 7.26 2.87 19.72
CA MET A 14 7.82 4.23 19.81
C MET A 14 7.38 5.10 18.64
N LEU A 15 7.34 4.57 17.41
CA LEU A 15 6.89 5.31 16.24
C LEU A 15 5.39 5.60 16.29
N ALA A 16 4.58 4.69 16.83
CA ALA A 16 3.15 4.91 17.09
C ALA A 16 2.92 5.93 18.22
N PHE A 17 3.74 5.89 19.27
CA PHE A 17 3.71 6.87 20.35
C PHE A 17 4.18 8.26 19.86
N CYS A 18 5.21 8.32 19.03
CA CYS A 18 5.64 9.53 18.36
C CYS A 18 4.57 10.05 17.39
N GLY A 19 3.92 9.18 16.62
CA GLY A 19 2.77 9.56 15.80
C GLY A 19 1.69 10.24 16.65
N ARG A 20 1.30 9.64 17.78
CA ARG A 20 0.26 10.19 18.68
C ARG A 20 0.67 11.47 19.41
N ALA A 21 1.92 11.56 19.89
CA ALA A 21 2.38 12.71 20.66
C ALA A 21 2.67 13.94 19.77
N TRP A 22 2.96 13.74 18.48
CA TRP A 22 3.41 14.80 17.56
C TRP A 22 2.46 15.07 16.38
N ALA A 23 1.51 14.18 16.09
CA ALA A 23 0.42 14.38 15.13
C ALA A 23 -0.93 14.41 15.87
N CYS A 24 -1.45 15.62 16.05
CA CYS A 24 -2.76 15.88 16.67
C CYS A 24 -3.82 15.98 15.56
N GLU A 25 -4.12 14.87 14.89
CA GLU A 25 -5.22 14.78 13.93
C GLU A 25 -6.09 13.58 14.32
N ASP A 26 -7.35 13.80 14.69
CA ASP A 26 -8.28 12.73 15.11
C ASP A 26 -8.48 11.66 14.01
N ASP A 27 -8.30 12.05 12.74
CA ASP A 27 -8.33 11.16 11.58
C ASP A 27 -7.13 10.20 11.53
N LEU A 28 -6.02 10.54 12.20
CA LEU A 28 -4.82 9.69 12.26
C LEU A 28 -5.08 8.41 13.06
N VAL A 29 -5.71 8.52 14.22
CA VAL A 29 -5.97 7.36 15.08
C VAL A 29 -6.97 6.42 14.40
N ARG A 30 -8.01 6.97 13.76
CA ARG A 30 -8.99 6.19 12.99
C ARG A 30 -8.36 5.52 11.77
N GLY A 31 -7.49 6.22 11.05
CA GLY A 31 -6.73 5.68 9.93
C GLY A 31 -5.80 4.53 10.35
N MET A 32 -5.11 4.68 11.48
CA MET A 32 -4.21 3.66 12.03
C MET A 32 -4.93 2.38 12.45
N ASP A 33 -6.07 2.49 13.14
CA ASP A 33 -6.86 1.34 13.57
C ASP A 33 -7.48 0.60 12.38
N GLY A 34 -8.00 1.36 11.41
CA GLY A 34 -8.46 0.82 10.13
C GLY A 34 -7.35 0.05 9.42
N ASN A 35 -6.16 0.63 9.29
CA ASN A 35 -5.01 -0.01 8.64
C ASN A 35 -4.55 -1.29 9.36
N PHE A 36 -4.52 -1.27 10.69
CA PHE A 36 -4.18 -2.45 11.50
C PHE A 36 -5.20 -3.58 11.29
N THR A 37 -6.50 -3.27 11.41
CA THR A 37 -7.58 -4.25 11.29
C THR A 37 -7.63 -4.82 9.87
N HIS A 38 -7.53 -3.96 8.85
CA HIS A 38 -7.46 -4.41 7.45
C HIS A 38 -6.26 -5.31 7.21
N GLY A 39 -5.09 -4.93 7.74
CA GLY A 39 -3.87 -5.73 7.63
C GLY A 39 -4.04 -7.14 8.19
N LEU A 40 -4.60 -7.24 9.39
CA LEU A 40 -4.86 -8.53 10.05
C LEU A 40 -5.84 -9.38 9.24
N VAL A 41 -6.96 -8.78 8.82
CA VAL A 41 -7.98 -9.45 8.01
C VAL A 41 -7.37 -9.97 6.71
N ASN A 42 -6.57 -9.15 6.02
CA ASN A 42 -5.95 -9.51 4.75
C ASN A 42 -4.94 -10.66 4.89
N ILE A 43 -4.19 -10.71 5.98
CA ILE A 43 -3.30 -11.84 6.28
C ILE A 43 -4.09 -13.14 6.48
N VAL A 44 -5.15 -13.08 7.30
CA VAL A 44 -5.94 -14.27 7.67
C VAL A 44 -6.79 -14.77 6.51
N THR A 45 -7.29 -13.86 5.68
CA THR A 45 -8.28 -14.18 4.63
C THR A 45 -7.70 -14.17 3.22
N GLY A 46 -6.40 -13.89 3.06
CA GLY A 46 -5.69 -13.88 1.78
C GLY A 46 -5.90 -15.15 0.95
N TRP A 47 -5.94 -16.30 1.61
CA TRP A 47 -6.07 -17.60 0.95
C TRP A 47 -7.44 -17.81 0.27
N TYR A 48 -8.50 -17.11 0.70
CA TYR A 48 -9.84 -17.21 0.08
C TYR A 48 -9.88 -16.70 -1.37
N GLU A 49 -8.90 -15.89 -1.79
CA GLU A 49 -8.78 -15.43 -3.17
C GLU A 49 -8.61 -16.59 -4.15
N VAL A 50 -7.90 -17.66 -3.77
CA VAL A 50 -7.66 -18.81 -4.64
C VAL A 50 -8.96 -19.52 -5.06
N PRO A 51 -9.77 -20.07 -4.13
CA PRO A 51 -11.01 -20.75 -4.50
C PRO A 51 -12.00 -19.77 -5.18
N HIS A 52 -12.03 -18.52 -4.77
CA HIS A 52 -12.95 -17.53 -5.31
C HIS A 52 -12.62 -17.15 -6.76
N GLN A 53 -11.33 -16.98 -7.09
CA GLN A 53 -10.89 -16.68 -8.46
C GLN A 53 -10.97 -17.90 -9.39
N ILE A 54 -10.78 -19.12 -8.87
CA ILE A 54 -11.05 -20.36 -9.62
C ILE A 54 -12.53 -20.43 -10.00
N HIS A 55 -13.43 -20.18 -9.05
CA HIS A 55 -14.87 -20.18 -9.31
C HIS A 55 -15.28 -19.11 -10.33
N LYS A 56 -14.75 -17.88 -10.20
CA LYS A 56 -14.95 -16.81 -11.19
C LYS A 56 -14.41 -17.18 -12.58
N GLY A 57 -13.23 -17.80 -12.62
CA GLY A 57 -12.59 -18.27 -13.85
C GLY A 57 -13.43 -19.34 -14.55
N TYR A 58 -13.89 -20.34 -13.79
CA TYR A 58 -14.76 -21.40 -14.29
C TYR A 58 -16.08 -20.86 -14.86
N ASN A 59 -16.76 -19.99 -14.12
CA ASN A 59 -18.06 -19.45 -14.56
C ASN A 59 -17.96 -18.55 -15.79
N LYS A 60 -16.86 -17.82 -15.94
CA LYS A 60 -16.67 -16.89 -17.06
C LYS A 60 -16.12 -17.58 -18.32
N GLY A 61 -15.28 -18.60 -18.15
CA GLY A 61 -14.56 -19.23 -19.26
C GLY A 61 -13.54 -18.30 -19.94
N ILE A 62 -12.97 -18.78 -21.05
CA ILE A 62 -12.13 -18.00 -21.98
C ILE A 62 -12.96 -17.74 -23.24
N GLY A 63 -13.17 -16.46 -23.57
CA GLY A 63 -14.02 -16.04 -24.69
C GLY A 63 -13.53 -16.50 -26.07
N ASP A 64 -12.24 -16.81 -26.19
CA ASP A 64 -11.63 -17.26 -27.45
C ASP A 64 -11.82 -18.76 -27.73
N VAL A 65 -12.40 -19.51 -26.77
CA VAL A 65 -12.62 -20.96 -26.87
C VAL A 65 -14.13 -21.25 -26.84
N ASN A 66 -14.90 -20.62 -27.74
CA ASN A 66 -16.36 -20.78 -27.76
C ASN A 66 -16.83 -22.13 -28.31
N GLU A 67 -15.98 -22.87 -29.02
CA GLU A 67 -16.36 -24.13 -29.67
C GLU A 67 -16.51 -25.31 -28.70
N SER A 68 -16.04 -25.18 -27.45
CA SER A 68 -16.15 -26.23 -26.43
C SER A 68 -16.34 -25.64 -25.03
N PRO A 69 -17.60 -25.54 -24.54
CA PRO A 69 -17.91 -24.95 -23.24
C PRO A 69 -17.15 -25.58 -22.07
N ALA A 70 -16.93 -26.89 -22.09
CA ALA A 70 -16.16 -27.59 -21.05
C ALA A 70 -14.67 -27.20 -21.05
N LEU A 71 -14.07 -27.05 -22.24
CA LEU A 71 -12.67 -26.62 -22.40
C LEU A 71 -12.51 -25.16 -21.96
N SER A 72 -13.44 -24.29 -22.36
CA SER A 72 -13.45 -22.87 -21.99
C SER A 72 -13.53 -22.67 -20.47
N ARG A 73 -14.44 -23.38 -19.80
CA ARG A 73 -14.57 -23.31 -18.33
C ARG A 73 -13.34 -23.86 -17.61
N SER A 74 -12.78 -24.96 -18.10
CA SER A 74 -11.58 -25.57 -17.51
C SER A 74 -10.35 -24.68 -17.66
N ALA A 75 -10.14 -24.11 -18.85
CA ALA A 75 -9.07 -23.14 -19.09
C ALA A 75 -9.27 -21.86 -18.26
N GLY A 76 -10.52 -21.41 -18.12
CA GLY A 76 -10.91 -20.32 -17.23
C GLY A 76 -10.57 -20.60 -15.76
N ALA A 77 -10.80 -21.82 -15.28
CA ALA A 77 -10.45 -22.24 -13.93
C ALA A 77 -8.92 -22.24 -13.70
N VAL A 78 -8.13 -22.73 -14.67
CA VAL A 78 -6.66 -22.69 -14.61
C VAL A 78 -6.13 -21.26 -14.55
N MET A 79 -6.65 -20.37 -15.41
CA MET A 79 -6.34 -18.93 -15.34
C MET A 79 -6.79 -18.30 -14.02
N GLY A 80 -7.91 -18.77 -13.47
CA GLY A 80 -8.40 -18.43 -12.14
C GLY A 80 -7.43 -18.80 -11.02
N THR A 81 -6.73 -19.93 -11.11
CA THR A 81 -5.70 -20.35 -10.14
C THR A 81 -4.52 -19.38 -10.12
N PHE A 82 -3.96 -19.01 -11.28
CA PHE A 82 -2.84 -18.05 -11.35
C PHE A 82 -3.23 -16.68 -10.82
N ARG A 83 -4.41 -16.18 -11.21
CA ARG A 83 -4.97 -14.93 -10.69
C ARG A 83 -5.18 -15.01 -9.18
N GLY A 84 -5.77 -16.10 -8.70
CA GLY A 84 -6.02 -16.38 -7.29
C GLY A 84 -4.75 -16.39 -6.46
N ALA A 85 -3.68 -17.03 -6.96
CA ALA A 85 -2.37 -17.02 -6.31
C ALA A 85 -1.81 -15.59 -6.18
N SER A 86 -1.88 -14.79 -7.24
CA SER A 86 -1.36 -13.42 -7.21
C SER A 86 -2.23 -12.46 -6.38
N GLN A 87 -3.55 -12.62 -6.38
CA GLN A 87 -4.48 -11.93 -5.48
C GLN A 87 -4.22 -12.31 -4.02
N ALA A 88 -3.99 -13.59 -3.73
CA ALA A 88 -3.67 -14.08 -2.39
C ALA A 88 -2.32 -13.54 -1.89
N VAL A 89 -1.28 -13.57 -2.72
CA VAL A 89 0.03 -13.00 -2.38
C VAL A 89 -0.08 -11.50 -2.20
N GLY A 90 -0.77 -10.81 -3.11
CA GLY A 90 -1.03 -9.38 -3.03
C GLY A 90 -1.70 -9.01 -1.71
N ARG A 91 -2.84 -9.65 -1.41
CA ARG A 91 -3.61 -9.42 -0.19
C ARG A 91 -2.81 -9.73 1.07
N THR A 92 -2.14 -10.88 1.13
CA THR A 92 -1.37 -11.29 2.31
C THR A 92 -0.17 -10.36 2.53
N GLY A 93 0.60 -10.06 1.49
CA GLY A 93 1.78 -9.21 1.61
C GLY A 93 1.44 -7.76 1.89
N TRP A 94 0.38 -7.21 1.27
CA TRP A 94 -0.14 -5.90 1.64
C TRP A 94 -0.70 -5.91 3.07
N GLY A 95 -1.32 -7.00 3.50
CA GLY A 95 -1.75 -7.17 4.89
C GLY A 95 -0.58 -7.11 5.87
N VAL A 96 0.57 -7.71 5.55
CA VAL A 96 1.81 -7.61 6.35
C VAL A 96 2.33 -6.18 6.39
N ILE A 97 2.33 -5.47 5.26
CA ILE A 97 2.77 -4.06 5.19
C ILE A 97 1.83 -3.15 5.98
N GLN A 98 0.53 -3.35 5.88
CA GLN A 98 -0.51 -2.61 6.62
C GLN A 98 -0.40 -2.87 8.12
N LEU A 99 -0.22 -4.13 8.53
CA LEU A 99 -0.09 -4.50 9.94
C LEU A 99 1.23 -3.98 10.55
N GLY A 100 2.36 -4.12 9.84
CA GLY A 100 3.67 -3.64 10.32
C GLY A 100 3.83 -2.12 10.23
N GLY A 101 3.18 -1.51 9.25
CA GLY A 101 3.16 -0.08 8.97
C GLY A 101 1.87 0.62 9.40
N PHE A 102 1.12 0.06 10.36
CA PHE A 102 -0.18 0.64 10.76
C PHE A 102 -0.06 2.10 11.22
N TRP A 103 1.09 2.46 11.77
CA TRP A 103 1.49 3.81 12.22
C TRP A 103 2.02 4.72 11.10
N SER A 104 2.23 4.20 9.89
CA SER A 104 2.82 4.94 8.75
C SER A 104 1.76 5.57 7.87
N ARG A 105 2.04 6.75 7.29
CA ARG A 105 1.18 7.34 6.24
C ARG A 105 1.31 6.58 4.93
N ASN A 106 0.22 6.54 4.17
CA ASN A 106 0.13 5.83 2.89
C ASN A 106 -0.07 6.79 1.71
N PRO A 107 0.34 6.43 0.48
CA PRO A 107 -0.09 7.17 -0.70
C PRO A 107 -1.61 7.08 -0.87
N ASN A 108 -2.22 8.11 -1.45
CA ASN A 108 -3.69 8.25 -1.57
C ASN A 108 -4.37 7.09 -2.30
N THR A 109 -3.78 6.65 -3.43
CA THR A 109 -4.41 5.65 -4.28
C THR A 109 -3.39 4.87 -5.10
N ASN A 110 -3.78 3.66 -5.49
CA ASN A 110 -3.08 2.83 -6.45
C ASN A 110 -3.88 2.65 -7.76
N ARG A 111 -4.99 3.36 -7.94
CA ARG A 111 -5.94 3.22 -9.08
C ARG A 111 -5.27 3.14 -10.45
N GLU A 112 -4.22 3.93 -10.61
CA GLU A 112 -3.47 4.11 -11.85
C GLU A 112 -2.52 2.94 -12.14
N PHE A 113 -2.18 2.16 -11.11
CA PHE A 113 -1.26 1.02 -11.23
C PHE A 113 -2.00 -0.29 -11.46
N ARG A 114 -1.23 -1.26 -11.95
CA ARG A 114 -1.65 -2.66 -12.05
C ARG A 114 -0.54 -3.56 -11.49
N PRO A 115 -0.88 -4.77 -11.04
CA PRO A 115 -2.23 -5.32 -10.87
C PRO A 115 -2.95 -4.80 -9.60
N LEU A 116 -4.29 -4.84 -9.59
CA LEU A 116 -5.15 -4.43 -8.46
C LEU A 116 -5.99 -5.59 -7.89
N LEU A 117 -6.34 -5.47 -6.61
CA LEU A 117 -7.29 -6.35 -5.93
C LEU A 117 -8.71 -6.17 -6.48
N ASP A 118 -9.45 -7.28 -6.59
CA ASP A 118 -10.81 -7.26 -7.15
C ASP A 118 -11.87 -6.71 -6.20
N GLY A 119 -11.63 -6.77 -4.90
CA GLY A 119 -12.49 -6.24 -3.85
C GLY A 119 -11.68 -5.75 -2.67
N GLU A 120 -12.34 -5.07 -1.74
CA GLU A 120 -11.72 -4.62 -0.50
C GLU A 120 -11.38 -5.82 0.38
N TYR A 121 -12.29 -6.80 0.48
CA TYR A 121 -12.11 -8.05 1.21
C TYR A 121 -12.13 -9.29 0.31
N SER A 122 -11.47 -10.37 0.71
CA SER A 122 -11.28 -11.56 -0.16
C SER A 122 -12.57 -12.34 -0.41
N TRP A 123 -13.55 -12.20 0.48
CA TRP A 123 -14.87 -12.81 0.37
C TRP A 123 -15.84 -11.97 -0.48
N GLU A 124 -15.47 -10.76 -0.88
CA GLU A 124 -16.30 -9.91 -1.71
C GLU A 124 -16.27 -10.38 -3.17
N LYS A 125 -17.44 -10.36 -3.80
CA LYS A 125 -17.53 -10.65 -5.24
C LYS A 125 -16.70 -9.66 -6.06
N GLY A 126 -16.54 -8.42 -5.61
CA GLY A 126 -15.67 -7.42 -6.21
C GLY A 126 -15.93 -7.16 -7.70
N THR A 127 -15.16 -6.26 -8.30
CA THR A 127 -15.16 -6.05 -9.75
C THR A 127 -13.88 -6.63 -10.30
N LYS A 128 -13.97 -7.56 -11.26
CA LYS A 128 -12.78 -8.16 -11.89
C LYS A 128 -11.99 -7.09 -12.64
N LYS A 129 -10.81 -6.73 -12.13
CA LYS A 129 -9.92 -5.76 -12.77
C LYS A 129 -9.00 -6.41 -13.79
N GLU A 130 -8.54 -5.64 -14.77
CA GLU A 130 -7.52 -6.10 -15.71
C GLU A 130 -6.25 -6.49 -14.94
N PHE A 131 -5.81 -7.74 -15.11
CA PHE A 131 -4.65 -8.28 -14.39
C PHE A 131 -3.34 -7.92 -15.10
N LEU A 132 -3.34 -8.21 -16.40
CA LEU A 132 -2.35 -7.79 -17.37
C LEU A 132 -3.15 -7.17 -18.50
N CYS A 133 -2.70 -6.01 -18.97
CA CYS A 133 -3.15 -5.45 -20.23
C CYS A 133 -2.88 -6.45 -21.38
N PRO A 134 -3.54 -6.33 -22.55
CA PRO A 134 -3.46 -7.33 -23.62
C PRO A 134 -2.03 -7.66 -24.10
N THR A 135 -1.04 -6.80 -23.83
CA THR A 135 0.37 -7.08 -24.09
C THR A 135 1.22 -7.00 -22.82
N PHE A 136 2.33 -7.74 -22.80
CA PHE A 136 3.34 -7.65 -21.73
C PHE A 136 3.87 -6.21 -21.58
N LYS A 137 4.04 -5.49 -22.70
CA LYS A 137 4.48 -4.09 -22.71
C LYS A 137 3.49 -3.18 -21.97
N ASP A 138 2.19 -3.36 -22.21
CA ASP A 138 1.15 -2.57 -21.54
C ASP A 138 1.02 -2.96 -20.06
N GLY A 139 1.25 -4.24 -19.72
CA GLY A 139 1.35 -4.70 -18.34
C GLY A 139 2.52 -4.02 -17.61
N TRP A 140 3.71 -4.02 -18.24
CA TRP A 140 4.90 -3.37 -17.71
C TRP A 140 4.70 -1.86 -17.55
N ASN A 141 4.09 -1.18 -18.52
CA ASN A 141 3.84 0.27 -18.46
C ASN A 141 2.92 0.67 -17.29
N ARG A 142 2.07 -0.23 -16.80
CA ARG A 142 1.22 0.02 -15.62
C ARG A 142 1.82 -0.49 -14.30
N MET A 143 2.82 -1.35 -14.36
CA MET A 143 3.57 -1.86 -13.20
C MET A 143 4.79 -1.01 -12.85
N ALA A 144 5.55 -0.59 -13.87
CA ALA A 144 6.80 0.16 -13.71
C ALA A 144 6.62 1.49 -12.95
N PRO A 145 5.55 2.28 -13.15
CA PRO A 145 5.32 3.49 -12.35
C PRO A 145 5.20 3.22 -10.85
N ARG A 146 4.62 2.07 -10.44
CA ARG A 146 4.54 1.68 -9.03
C ARG A 146 5.92 1.33 -8.45
N MET A 147 6.74 0.62 -9.22
CA MET A 147 8.13 0.36 -8.85
C MET A 147 8.93 1.66 -8.73
N GLN A 148 8.76 2.60 -9.68
CA GLN A 148 9.41 3.91 -9.66
C GLN A 148 8.97 4.74 -8.46
N ARG A 149 7.67 4.77 -8.14
CA ARG A 149 7.15 5.45 -6.95
C ARG A 149 7.72 4.83 -5.68
N GLY A 150 7.77 3.50 -5.59
CA GLY A 150 8.40 2.78 -4.49
C GLY A 150 9.87 3.17 -4.28
N PHE A 151 10.66 3.15 -5.36
CA PHE A 151 12.06 3.54 -5.32
C PHE A 151 12.25 5.02 -4.94
N ARG A 152 11.46 5.93 -5.53
CA ARG A 152 11.49 7.36 -5.19
C ARG A 152 11.16 7.60 -3.71
N ASN A 153 10.22 6.85 -3.16
CA ASN A 153 9.87 6.94 -1.74
C ASN A 153 10.99 6.41 -0.83
N ILE A 154 11.68 5.34 -1.21
CA ILE A 154 12.84 4.83 -0.45
C ILE A 154 13.96 5.87 -0.44
N VAL A 155 14.34 6.39 -1.62
CA VAL A 155 15.44 7.37 -1.74
C VAL A 155 15.05 8.72 -1.13
N GLY A 156 13.81 9.15 -1.35
CA GLY A 156 13.24 10.39 -0.84
C GLY A 156 12.90 10.39 0.65
N ALA A 157 13.04 9.26 1.35
CA ALA A 157 12.79 9.17 2.79
C ALA A 157 13.76 10.02 3.61
N VAL A 158 15.07 9.91 3.34
CA VAL A 158 16.11 10.61 4.13
C VAL A 158 16.01 12.14 4.03
N PRO A 159 15.79 12.74 2.84
CA PRO A 159 15.59 14.18 2.70
C PRO A 159 14.39 14.76 3.47
N GLU A 160 13.46 13.94 3.97
CA GLU A 160 12.32 14.47 4.73
C GLU A 160 12.69 15.02 6.11
N ILE A 161 13.75 14.49 6.71
CA ILE A 161 14.19 14.94 8.04
C ILE A 161 14.58 16.43 7.99
N PRO A 162 15.51 16.89 7.14
CA PRO A 162 15.84 18.30 7.06
C PRO A 162 14.66 19.16 6.60
N GLY A 163 13.82 18.66 5.69
CA GLY A 163 12.62 19.38 5.22
C GLY A 163 11.63 19.72 6.35
N GLN A 164 11.30 18.74 7.19
CA GLN A 164 10.39 18.94 8.32
C GLN A 164 11.03 19.70 9.48
N VAL A 165 12.35 19.60 9.67
CA VAL A 165 13.08 20.44 10.64
C VAL A 165 12.98 21.91 10.24
N VAL A 166 13.23 22.24 8.97
CA VAL A 166 13.10 23.62 8.46
C VAL A 166 11.66 24.12 8.60
N LYS A 167 10.66 23.26 8.34
CA LYS A 167 9.25 23.59 8.59
C LYS A 167 8.98 23.90 10.06
N GLY A 168 9.41 23.01 10.95
CA GLY A 168 9.21 23.14 12.38
C GLY A 168 9.86 24.41 12.94
N ASP A 169 11.03 24.77 12.42
CA ASP A 169 11.73 26.00 12.76
C ASP A 169 10.99 27.26 12.26
N ARG A 170 10.63 27.28 10.97
CA ARG A 170 10.02 28.46 10.32
C ARG A 170 8.55 28.71 10.68
N GLN A 171 7.75 27.66 10.81
CA GLN A 171 6.30 27.75 10.99
C GLN A 171 5.86 27.46 12.42
N GLU A 172 6.44 26.43 13.04
CA GLU A 172 6.00 25.95 14.35
C GLU A 172 6.87 26.47 15.51
N LYS A 173 7.93 27.25 15.20
CA LYS A 173 8.95 27.75 16.14
C LYS A 173 9.50 26.66 17.08
N ASN A 174 9.54 25.42 16.59
CA ASN A 174 9.95 24.25 17.34
C ASN A 174 10.61 23.22 16.42
N SER A 175 11.92 23.32 16.30
CA SER A 175 12.73 22.46 15.42
C SER A 175 12.79 21.01 15.92
N LEU A 176 12.61 20.76 17.23
CA LEU A 176 12.53 19.40 17.79
C LEU A 176 11.24 18.69 17.35
N LYS A 177 10.12 19.42 17.32
CA LYS A 177 8.85 18.95 16.74
C LYS A 177 8.98 18.66 15.25
N GLY A 178 9.69 19.52 14.52
CA GLY A 178 10.05 19.31 13.11
C GLY A 178 10.87 18.04 12.90
N PHE A 179 11.87 17.79 13.76
CA PHE A 179 12.70 16.58 13.70
C PHE A 179 11.88 15.31 13.95
N GLY A 180 11.05 15.28 15.00
CA GLY A 180 10.19 14.13 15.30
C GLY A 180 9.24 13.80 14.15
N LYS A 181 8.60 14.83 13.56
CA LYS A 181 7.80 14.68 12.34
C LYS A 181 8.64 14.17 11.18
N GLY A 182 9.82 14.73 10.95
CA GLY A 182 10.75 14.31 9.91
C GLY A 182 11.13 12.84 9.97
N VAL A 183 11.46 12.33 11.17
CA VAL A 183 11.75 10.90 11.38
C VAL A 183 10.53 10.04 11.06
N TRP A 184 9.33 10.46 11.49
CA TRP A 184 8.10 9.72 11.22
C TRP A 184 7.72 9.72 9.72
N PHE A 185 7.87 10.83 9.00
CA PHE A 185 7.68 10.91 7.55
C PHE A 185 8.70 10.09 6.79
N CYS A 186 9.97 10.16 7.17
CA CYS A 186 11.04 9.34 6.61
C CYS A 186 10.70 7.85 6.75
N ALA A 187 10.33 7.41 7.95
CA ALA A 187 9.98 6.03 8.22
C ALA A 187 8.71 5.61 7.45
N SER A 188 7.72 6.50 7.32
CA SER A 188 6.50 6.23 6.55
C SER A 188 6.80 6.03 5.06
N ARG A 189 7.59 6.93 4.46
CA ARG A 189 8.04 6.80 3.06
C ARG A 189 8.86 5.54 2.84
N ALA A 190 9.74 5.19 3.77
CA ALA A 190 10.56 3.99 3.65
C ALA A 190 9.71 2.70 3.67
N VAL A 191 8.74 2.60 4.60
CA VAL A 191 7.84 1.44 4.71
C VAL A 191 6.99 1.30 3.46
N GLN A 192 6.31 2.37 3.03
CA GLN A 192 5.45 2.32 1.86
C GLN A 192 6.23 2.17 0.55
N GLY A 193 7.37 2.86 0.44
CA GLY A 193 8.26 2.74 -0.70
C GLY A 193 8.79 1.32 -0.87
N THR A 194 9.18 0.67 0.24
CA THR A 194 9.58 -0.75 0.24
C THR A 194 8.40 -1.64 -0.14
N GLY A 195 7.22 -1.40 0.41
CA GLY A 195 6.01 -2.13 0.08
C GLY A 195 5.70 -2.08 -1.42
N GLU A 196 5.70 -0.90 -2.00
CA GLU A 196 5.48 -0.71 -3.44
C GLU A 196 6.58 -1.32 -4.30
N PHE A 197 7.84 -1.15 -3.92
CA PHE A 197 8.98 -1.65 -4.67
C PHE A 197 9.07 -3.17 -4.65
N VAL A 198 8.71 -3.83 -3.56
CA VAL A 198 8.72 -5.30 -3.45
C VAL A 198 7.44 -5.90 -4.02
N MET A 199 6.30 -5.26 -3.79
CA MET A 199 4.99 -5.79 -4.16
C MET A 199 4.51 -5.33 -5.54
N PHE A 200 5.32 -4.60 -6.31
CA PHE A 200 4.94 -4.11 -7.64
C PHE A 200 4.40 -5.18 -8.61
N PRO A 201 4.81 -6.48 -8.58
CA PRO A 201 4.30 -7.46 -9.52
C PRO A 201 3.01 -8.14 -9.06
N VAL A 202 2.54 -7.86 -7.85
CA VAL A 202 1.37 -8.51 -7.25
C VAL A 202 0.27 -7.50 -6.96
N ALA A 203 -0.95 -8.02 -6.84
CA ALA A 203 -2.16 -7.20 -6.75
C ALA A 203 -2.12 -6.28 -5.53
N SER A 204 -2.39 -4.99 -5.73
CA SER A 204 -2.49 -4.01 -4.65
C SER A 204 -3.92 -3.59 -4.34
N PRO A 205 -4.22 -3.19 -3.10
CA PRO A 205 -5.47 -2.51 -2.81
C PRO A 205 -5.56 -1.24 -3.65
N GLU A 206 -6.76 -0.91 -4.11
CA GLU A 206 -6.99 0.29 -4.93
C GLU A 206 -6.89 1.58 -4.11
N GLU A 207 -7.43 1.52 -2.90
CA GLU A 207 -7.43 2.58 -1.91
C GLU A 207 -6.64 2.12 -0.70
N ASN A 208 -5.85 3.02 -0.11
CA ASN A 208 -5.07 2.72 1.07
C ASN A 208 -5.77 3.30 2.30
N PHE A 209 -5.85 2.49 3.36
CA PHE A 209 -6.35 2.93 4.66
C PHE A 209 -5.21 3.62 5.41
N ASN A 210 -5.15 4.95 5.40
CA ASN A 210 -4.55 5.79 6.45
C ASN A 210 -4.69 7.28 6.10
N VAL A 211 -4.14 8.16 6.95
CA VAL A 211 -3.91 9.56 6.57
C VAL A 211 -2.98 9.60 5.37
N PRO A 212 -3.44 10.13 4.23
CA PRO A 212 -2.65 10.12 3.01
C PRO A 212 -1.53 11.13 3.11
N PHE A 213 -0.31 10.83 2.67
CA PHE A 213 0.69 11.88 2.44
C PHE A 213 0.63 12.32 0.98
N GLU A 214 0.66 13.63 0.73
CA GLU A 214 0.77 14.16 -0.63
C GLU A 214 2.10 13.66 -1.23
N GLU A 215 2.06 13.17 -2.47
CA GLU A 215 3.22 12.63 -3.20
C GLU A 215 4.19 13.73 -3.67
N ILE A 216 4.43 14.70 -2.81
CA ILE A 216 5.45 15.73 -2.95
C ILE A 216 6.82 15.03 -2.78
N GLU A 217 7.90 15.53 -3.35
CA GLU A 217 9.22 14.90 -3.17
C GLU A 217 9.81 15.29 -1.81
N GLY A 218 10.57 14.43 -1.12
CA GLY A 218 11.07 14.75 0.23
C GLY A 218 11.94 16.02 0.29
N TRP A 219 12.55 16.43 -0.82
CA TRP A 219 13.32 17.66 -0.96
C TRP A 219 12.48 18.90 -1.27
N ASP A 220 11.21 18.75 -1.64
CA ASP A 220 10.31 19.89 -1.89
C ASP A 220 9.99 20.63 -0.59
N ALA A 221 10.09 19.96 0.56
CA ALA A 221 10.02 20.58 1.88
C ALA A 221 11.14 21.62 2.11
N VAL A 222 12.30 21.47 1.47
CA VAL A 222 13.37 22.49 1.49
C VAL A 222 12.93 23.77 0.74
N HIS A 223 12.06 23.61 -0.26
CA HIS A 223 11.51 24.68 -1.09
C HIS A 223 10.18 25.24 -0.57
N GLY A 224 9.78 24.90 0.66
CA GLY A 224 8.56 25.41 1.29
C GLY A 224 7.28 24.65 0.92
N ARG A 225 7.38 23.52 0.22
CA ARG A 225 6.24 22.64 -0.11
C ARG A 225 6.19 21.49 0.89
N TYR A 226 5.26 21.53 1.84
CA TYR A 226 5.21 20.61 2.98
C TYR A 226 4.01 19.65 2.91
N ASN A 227 4.19 18.40 3.33
CA ASN A 227 3.17 17.32 3.34
C ASN A 227 1.87 17.55 4.18
N ASN A 228 1.65 18.76 4.72
CA ASN A 228 0.47 19.07 5.55
C ASN A 228 -0.25 20.35 5.11
N ASN A 229 -0.43 20.57 3.80
CA ASN A 229 -1.44 21.54 3.37
C ASN A 229 -2.85 20.92 3.49
N VAL A 230 -3.20 20.42 4.68
CA VAL A 230 -4.61 20.38 5.07
C VAL A 230 -4.89 21.80 5.57
N PRO A 231 -5.69 22.62 4.87
CA PRO A 231 -6.07 23.91 5.41
C PRO A 231 -6.76 23.67 6.76
N PRO A 232 -6.47 24.48 7.79
CA PRO A 232 -7.29 24.45 9.00
C PRO A 232 -8.74 24.70 8.55
N LYS A 233 -9.63 23.76 8.86
CA LYS A 233 -11.07 24.05 8.86
C LYS A 233 -11.40 24.87 10.09
#